data_AF-A0A5K0WKZ5-F1
#
_entry.id   AF-A0A5K0WKZ5-F1
#
_cell.length_a   1.000
_cell.length_b   1.000
_cell.length_c   1.000
_cell.angle_alpha   90.00
_cell.angle_beta   90.00
_cell.angle_gamma   90.00
#
_symmetry.space_group_name_H-M   'P 1'
#
loop_
_entity.id
_entity.type
_entity.pdbx_description
1 polymer ?
#
loop_
_entity_poly.entity_id
_entity_poly.type
_entity_poly.pdbx_seq_one_letter_code
_entity_poly.pdbx_strand_id
1 'polypeptide(L)'
;VDAYLERKSLAHSLNDTKTAVKQLHKLANCMVILVNLVVWLLFMGFATSKVLLFISSQLLLLGFMFGNTCKIIFESIIFVFVMHPFDVGDRCVIDGVQ
;
A
#
# COMPACT_ATOMS: atom_id res chain seq x y z
N VAL A 1 -10.04 17.01 33.96
CA VAL A 1 -8.68 16.87 33.37
C VAL A 1 -8.67 15.75 32.35
N ASP A 2 -9.41 14.67 32.61
CA ASP A 2 -9.54 13.50 31.73
C ASP A 2 -10.12 13.84 30.34
N ALA A 3 -11.16 14.69 30.27
CA ALA A 3 -11.74 15.11 28.99
C ALA A 3 -10.76 15.87 28.05
N TYR A 4 -9.70 16.47 28.58
CA TYR A 4 -8.66 17.12 27.78
C TYR A 4 -7.63 16.09 27.26
N LEU A 5 -7.34 15.07 28.06
CA LEU A 5 -6.47 13.95 27.67
C LEU A 5 -7.12 13.08 26.59
N GLU A 6 -8.43 12.82 26.70
CA GLU A 6 -9.22 12.13 25.66
C GLU A 6 -9.24 12.88 24.34
N ARG A 7 -9.44 14.21 24.36
CA ARG A 7 -9.37 15.02 23.13
C ARG A 7 -7.98 15.00 22.51
N LYS A 8 -6.94 14.95 23.34
CA LYS A 8 -5.55 14.87 22.87
C LYS A 8 -5.22 13.49 22.31
N SER A 9 -5.71 12.39 22.90
CA SER A 9 -5.54 11.04 22.33
C SER A 9 -6.32 10.87 21.03
N LEU A 10 -7.57 11.34 20.96
CA LEU A 10 -8.37 11.36 19.73
C LEU A 10 -7.69 12.19 18.61
N ALA A 11 -7.18 13.38 18.94
CA ALA A 11 -6.44 14.19 17.98
C ALA A 11 -5.14 13.50 17.52
N HIS A 12 -4.51 12.71 18.38
CA HIS A 12 -3.31 11.95 18.03
C HIS A 12 -3.65 10.77 17.11
N SER A 13 -4.67 9.95 17.44
CA SER A 13 -5.13 8.83 16.62
C SER A 13 -5.61 9.30 15.25
N LEU A 14 -6.35 10.42 15.16
CA LEU A 14 -6.75 11.01 13.88
C LEU A 14 -5.55 11.47 13.04
N ASN A 15 -4.50 12.00 13.68
CA ASN A 15 -3.29 12.41 12.99
C ASN A 15 -2.47 11.21 12.49
N ASP A 16 -2.48 10.09 13.22
CA ASP A 16 -1.84 8.84 12.82
C ASP A 16 -2.59 8.18 11.66
N THR A 17 -3.93 8.15 11.68
CA THR A 17 -4.74 7.72 10.53
C THR A 17 -4.46 8.61 9.31
N LYS A 18 -4.38 9.93 9.49
CA LYS A 18 -4.05 10.87 8.39
C LYS A 18 -2.65 10.61 7.82
N THR A 19 -1.70 10.26 8.68
CA THR A 19 -0.32 9.91 8.28
C THR A 19 -0.28 8.58 7.54
N ALA A 20 -1.00 7.56 8.03
CA ALA A 20 -1.14 6.27 7.36
C ALA A 20 -1.79 6.42 5.97
N VAL A 21 -2.86 7.21 5.86
CA VAL A 21 -3.51 7.54 4.58
C VAL A 21 -2.55 8.27 3.63
N LYS A 22 -1.72 9.20 4.15
CA LYS A 22 -0.71 9.88 3.34
C LYS A 22 0.36 8.90 2.81
N GLN A 23 0.77 7.92 3.60
CA GLN A 23 1.69 6.87 3.17
C GLN A 23 1.06 5.97 2.11
N LEU A 24 -0.19 5.56 2.29
CA LEU A 24 -0.93 4.79 1.30
C LEU A 24 -1.05 5.55 -0.02
N HIS A 25 -1.36 6.85 0.05
CA HIS A 25 -1.42 7.71 -1.14
C HIS A 25 -0.07 7.82 -1.84
N LYS A 26 1.05 7.86 -1.09
CA LYS A 26 2.40 7.83 -1.67
C LYS A 26 2.67 6.51 -2.41
N LEU A 27 2.24 5.39 -1.85
CA LEU A 27 2.38 4.07 -2.48
C LEU A 27 1.50 3.94 -3.74
N ALA A 28 0.25 4.40 -3.67
CA ALA A 28 -0.64 4.45 -4.83
C ALA A 28 -0.08 5.36 -5.94
N ASN A 29 0.45 6.53 -5.60
CA ASN A 29 1.07 7.44 -6.56
C ASN A 29 2.30 6.80 -7.24
N CYS A 30 3.09 6.01 -6.51
CA CYS A 30 4.19 5.24 -7.09
C CYS A 30 3.68 4.27 -8.18
N MET A 31 2.58 3.55 -7.90
CA MET A 31 1.96 2.65 -8.90
C MET A 31 1.44 3.42 -10.11
N VAL A 32 0.80 4.58 -9.92
CA VAL A 32 0.31 5.42 -11.02
C VAL A 32 1.47 5.88 -11.91
N ILE A 33 2.59 6.31 -11.32
CA ILE A 33 3.79 6.71 -12.07
C ILE A 33 4.34 5.54 -12.90
N LEU A 34 4.39 4.33 -12.33
CA LEU A 34 4.81 3.12 -13.05
C LEU A 34 3.93 2.84 -14.27
N VAL A 35 2.60 2.90 -14.12
CA VAL A 35 1.66 2.71 -15.23
C VAL A 35 1.84 3.79 -16.28
N ASN A 36 1.99 5.05 -15.87
CA ASN A 36 2.14 6.18 -16.78
C ASN A 36 3.47 6.09 -17.56
N LEU A 37 4.54 5.59 -16.94
CA LEU A 37 5.81 5.29 -17.60
C LEU A 37 5.63 4.24 -18.70
N VAL A 38 4.89 3.16 -18.43
CA VAL A 38 4.59 2.12 -19.43
C VAL A 38 3.79 2.70 -20.61
N VAL A 39 2.75 3.49 -20.33
CA VAL A 39 1.93 4.14 -21.37
C VAL A 39 2.77 5.11 -22.21
N TRP A 40 3.62 5.92 -21.58
CA TRP A 40 4.53 6.82 -22.28
C TRP A 40 5.49 6.07 -23.20
N LEU A 41 6.03 4.94 -22.74
CA LEU A 41 6.93 4.08 -23.51
C LEU A 41 6.24 3.45 -24.73
N LEU A 42 4.96 3.11 -24.61
CA LEU A 42 4.12 2.68 -25.74
C LEU A 42 3.87 3.81 -26.74
N PHE A 43 3.60 5.03 -26.25
CA PHE A 43 3.31 6.21 -27.09
C PHE A 43 4.52 6.68 -27.89
N MET A 44 5.74 6.49 -27.36
CA MET A 44 7.00 6.84 -28.02
C MET A 44 7.30 6.00 -29.29
N GLY A 45 6.40 5.08 -29.70
CA GLY A 45 6.55 4.32 -30.93
C GLY A 45 7.61 3.22 -30.88
N PHE A 46 8.17 2.93 -29.69
CA PHE A 46 9.06 1.79 -29.44
C PHE A 46 8.36 0.42 -29.56
N ALA A 47 7.06 0.40 -29.88
CA ALA A 47 6.20 -0.77 -30.02
C ALA A 47 6.51 -1.62 -31.28
N THR A 48 7.78 -1.93 -31.51
CA THR A 48 8.18 -3.04 -32.38
C THR A 48 7.83 -4.34 -31.65
N SER A 49 7.33 -5.35 -32.38
CA SER A 49 6.86 -6.63 -31.83
C SER A 49 7.86 -7.30 -30.85
N LYS A 50 9.16 -7.07 -31.06
CA LYS A 50 10.27 -7.55 -30.22
C LYS A 50 10.28 -6.89 -28.83
N VAL A 51 10.04 -5.58 -28.75
CA VAL A 51 10.08 -4.81 -27.49
C VAL A 51 8.86 -5.13 -26.64
N LEU A 52 7.69 -5.30 -27.25
CA LEU A 52 6.47 -5.67 -26.54
C LEU A 52 6.58 -7.07 -25.91
N LEU A 53 7.16 -8.03 -26.63
CA LEU A 53 7.44 -9.37 -26.10
C LEU A 53 8.44 -9.31 -24.94
N PHE A 54 9.50 -8.49 -25.05
CA PHE A 54 10.50 -8.32 -23.99
C PHE A 54 9.93 -7.67 -22.73
N ILE A 55 9.09 -6.64 -22.87
CA ILE A 55 8.40 -6.01 -21.72
C ILE A 55 7.43 -7.01 -21.09
N SER A 56 6.68 -7.76 -21.90
CA SER A 56 5.70 -8.73 -21.39
C SER A 56 6.36 -9.86 -20.60
N SER A 57 7.51 -10.39 -21.05
CA SER A 57 8.25 -11.41 -20.29
C SER A 57 8.74 -10.87 -18.95
N GLN A 58 9.15 -9.60 -18.93
CA GLN A 58 9.72 -8.96 -17.73
C GLN A 58 8.64 -8.63 -16.71
N LEU A 59 7.47 -8.19 -17.17
CA LEU A 59 6.29 -8.03 -16.33
C LEU A 59 5.80 -9.36 -15.76
N LEU A 60 5.88 -10.45 -16.53
CA LEU A 60 5.54 -11.80 -16.05
C LEU A 60 6.46 -12.25 -14.91
N LEU A 61 7.79 -12.08 -15.09
CA LEU A 61 8.78 -12.38 -14.06
C LEU A 61 8.55 -11.57 -12.79
N LEU A 62 8.35 -10.25 -12.93
CA LEU A 62 8.04 -9.38 -11.80
C LEU A 62 6.74 -9.79 -11.11
N GLY A 63 5.68 -10.09 -11.88
CA GLY A 63 4.41 -10.58 -11.34
C GLY A 63 4.57 -11.86 -10.52
N PHE A 64 5.44 -12.78 -10.95
CA PHE A 64 5.70 -14.02 -10.22
C PHE A 64 6.50 -13.79 -8.94
N MET A 65 7.53 -12.94 -8.99
CA MET A 65 8.36 -12.62 -7.82
C MET A 65 7.62 -11.79 -6.77
N PHE A 66 6.84 -10.80 -7.22
CA PHE A 66 6.15 -9.87 -6.33
C PHE A 66 4.70 -10.27 -6.03
N GLY A 67 4.15 -11.29 -6.70
CA GLY A 67 2.76 -11.71 -6.53
C GLY A 67 2.41 -12.07 -5.09
N ASN A 68 3.29 -12.80 -4.40
CA ASN A 68 3.10 -13.13 -2.99
C ASN A 68 3.15 -11.89 -2.08
N THR A 69 4.08 -10.97 -2.36
CA THR A 69 4.19 -9.69 -1.63
C THR A 69 2.93 -8.84 -1.81
N CYS A 70 2.41 -8.72 -3.04
CA CYS A 70 1.17 -8.00 -3.32
C CYS A 70 -0.02 -8.61 -2.58
N LYS A 71 -0.11 -9.95 -2.52
CA LYS A 71 -1.15 -10.65 -1.75
C LYS A 71 -1.09 -10.29 -0.27
N ILE A 72 0.08 -10.39 0.36
CA ILE A 72 0.26 -10.06 1.78
C ILE A 72 -0.08 -8.60 2.06
N ILE A 73 0.38 -7.67 1.20
CA ILE A 73 0.07 -6.24 1.34
C ILE A 73 -1.44 -5.99 1.24
N PHE A 74 -2.12 -6.62 0.28
CA PHE A 74 -3.56 -6.45 0.10
C PHE A 74 -4.35 -7.00 1.30
N GLU A 75 -4.00 -8.20 1.76
CA GLU A 75 -4.59 -8.80 2.97
C GLU A 75 -4.35 -7.90 4.20
N SER A 76 -3.15 -7.34 4.33
CA SER A 76 -2.81 -6.40 5.42
C SER A 76 -3.60 -5.10 5.36
N ILE A 77 -3.82 -4.52 4.17
CA ILE A 77 -4.63 -3.32 3.99
C ILE A 77 -6.09 -3.59 4.36
N ILE A 78 -6.67 -4.71 3.89
CA ILE A 78 -8.03 -5.11 4.25
C ILE A 78 -8.15 -5.33 5.75
N PHE A 79 -7.16 -5.99 6.35
CA PHE A 79 -7.14 -6.25 7.78
C PHE A 79 -7.16 -4.94 8.58
N VAL A 80 -6.28 -3.99 8.27
CA VAL A 80 -6.15 -2.74 9.01
C VAL A 80 -7.30 -1.77 8.77
N PHE A 81 -7.81 -1.65 7.53
CA PHE A 81 -8.78 -0.60 7.16
C PHE A 81 -10.22 -1.07 6.95
N VAL A 82 -10.46 -2.37 6.72
CA VAL A 82 -11.82 -2.88 6.42
C VAL A 82 -12.37 -3.67 7.60
N MET A 83 -11.60 -4.65 8.11
CA MET A 83 -12.04 -5.48 9.22
C MET A 83 -11.94 -4.77 10.58
N HIS A 84 -11.03 -3.78 10.71
CA HIS A 84 -10.67 -3.12 11.97
C HIS A 84 -10.63 -4.07 13.20
N PRO A 85 -9.88 -5.18 13.13
CA PRO A 85 -9.79 -6.13 14.25
C PRO A 85 -9.01 -5.54 15.44
N PHE A 86 -8.19 -4.52 15.20
CA PHE A 86 -7.44 -3.78 16.20
C PHE A 86 -7.48 -2.29 15.85
N ASP A 87 -7.71 -1.44 16.86
CA ASP A 87 -7.70 0.01 16.70
C ASP A 87 -6.46 0.65 17.35
N VAL A 88 -6.19 1.90 17.01
CA VAL A 88 -4.99 2.64 17.49
C VAL A 88 -5.11 2.87 19.00
N GLY A 89 -4.38 2.05 19.78
CA GLY A 89 -4.36 2.12 21.24
C GLY A 89 -4.70 0.79 21.93
N ASP A 90 -5.10 -0.23 21.17
CA ASP A 90 -5.42 -1.55 21.72
C ASP A 90 -4.16 -2.30 22.18
N ARG A 91 -4.19 -2.82 23.42
CA ARG A 91 -3.15 -3.70 23.94
C ARG A 91 -3.41 -5.12 23.46
N CYS A 92 -2.72 -5.51 22.40
CA CYS A 92 -2.85 -6.83 21.81
C CYS A 92 -1.69 -7.71 22.27
N VAL A 93 -1.99 -8.89 22.83
CA VAL A 93 -0.97 -9.90 23.14
C VAL A 93 -0.89 -10.83 21.95
N ILE A 94 0.27 -10.86 21.28
CA ILE A 94 0.53 -11.70 20.11
C ILE A 94 1.50 -12.79 20.54
N ASP A 95 1.14 -14.06 20.36
CA ASP A 95 1.99 -15.22 20.68
C ASP A 95 2.56 -15.24 22.11
N GLY A 96 1.79 -14.73 23.07
CA GLY A 96 2.11 -14.83 24.51
C GLY A 96 3.20 -13.86 25.00
N VAL A 97 3.67 -12.94 24.17
CA VAL A 97 4.58 -11.86 24.58
C VAL A 97 3.80 -10.55 24.51
N GLN A 98 3.76 -9.84 25.63
CA GLN A 98 3.06 -8.56 25.79
C GLN A 98 3.96 -7.38 25.41
#